data_AF-A0A975VC77-F1
#
_entry.id   AF-A0A975VC77-F1
#
_cell.length_a   1.000
_cell.length_b   1.000
_cell.length_c   1.000
_cell.angle_alpha   90.00
_cell.angle_beta   90.00
_cell.angle_gamma   90.00
#
_symmetry.space_group_name_H-M   'P 1'
#
loop_
_entity.id
_entity.type
_entity.pdbx_description
1 polymer ?
#
loop_
_entity_poly.entity_id
_entity_poly.type
_entity_poly.pdbx_seq_one_letter_code
_entity_poly.pdbx_strand_id
1 'polypeptide(L)'
;GDLRQDTSYLVVSNHQSWVDIPALIQVFNRRTPYFKFFLKKELIWVPFLGLAWWALEYPFMKRYSKAFLEKHPELKGKDLEITKAACEKFKRIPVTVVNYLEGTRFSEQKKARQQSPYRHLLKPKAGGVAFVLA
;
A
#
# COMPACT_ATOMS: atom_id res chain seq x y z
N GLY A 1 13.58 -20.56 1.47
CA GLY A 1 14.31 -20.06 0.29
C GLY A 1 14.87 -18.71 0.62
N ASP A 2 16.08 -18.39 0.18
CA ASP A 2 16.72 -17.11 0.46
C ASP A 2 16.10 -15.97 -0.35
N LEU A 3 16.00 -14.80 0.27
CA LEU A 3 15.58 -13.57 -0.39
C LEU A 3 16.73 -13.01 -1.23
N ARG A 4 16.42 -12.55 -2.44
CA ARG A 4 17.38 -12.01 -3.43
C ARG A 4 17.01 -10.60 -3.86
N GLN A 5 18.00 -9.77 -4.19
CA GLN A 5 17.79 -8.37 -4.61
C GLN A 5 17.41 -8.20 -6.10
N ASP A 6 17.48 -9.26 -6.89
CA ASP A 6 17.23 -9.27 -8.34
C ASP A 6 15.81 -9.72 -8.71
N THR A 7 14.96 -9.97 -7.71
CA THR A 7 13.65 -10.57 -7.86
C THR A 7 12.59 -9.67 -7.23
N SER A 8 11.43 -9.52 -7.87
CA SER A 8 10.31 -8.75 -7.31
C SER A 8 9.52 -9.56 -6.28
N TYR A 9 9.06 -8.90 -5.22
CA TYR A 9 8.25 -9.52 -4.16
C TYR A 9 6.98 -8.72 -3.91
N LEU A 10 5.89 -9.44 -3.63
CA LEU A 10 4.66 -8.88 -3.06
C LEU A 10 4.58 -9.32 -1.60
N VAL A 11 4.82 -8.38 -0.68
CA VAL A 11 4.71 -8.61 0.76
C VAL A 11 3.27 -8.31 1.17
N VAL A 12 2.59 -9.30 1.74
CA VAL A 12 1.21 -9.17 2.22
C VAL A 12 1.20 -9.29 3.73
N SER A 13 0.59 -8.31 4.41
CA SER A 13 0.48 -8.32 5.88
C SER A 13 -0.80 -7.64 6.34
N ASN A 14 -1.21 -7.91 7.58
CA ASN A 14 -2.09 -7.01 8.30
C ASN A 14 -1.34 -5.73 8.71
N HIS A 15 -2.10 -4.69 9.04
CA HIS A 15 -1.54 -3.42 9.52
C HIS A 15 -2.03 -3.21 10.95
N GLN A 16 -1.13 -3.12 11.92
CA GLN A 16 -1.45 -2.92 13.33
C GLN A 16 -1.07 -1.51 13.79
N SER A 17 0.10 -1.05 13.41
CA SER A 17 0.67 0.19 13.96
C SER A 17 1.52 0.93 12.94
N TRP A 18 2.02 2.10 13.31
CA TRP A 18 3.02 2.78 12.50
C TRP A 18 4.38 2.06 12.54
N VAL A 19 4.63 1.23 13.57
CA VAL A 19 5.87 0.45 13.77
C VAL A 19 6.02 -0.66 12.71
N ASP A 20 4.94 -1.04 12.04
CA ASP A 20 4.98 -2.03 10.97
C ASP A 20 5.94 -1.61 9.85
N ILE A 21 6.01 -0.31 9.53
CA ILE A 21 6.90 0.23 8.49
C ILE A 21 8.38 0.08 8.87
N PRO A 22 8.88 0.59 10.02
CA PRO A 22 10.27 0.36 10.42
C PRO A 22 10.59 -1.12 10.64
N ALA A 23 9.64 -1.93 11.13
CA ALA A 23 9.84 -3.37 11.26
C ALA A 23 10.07 -4.04 9.90
N LEU A 24 9.27 -3.72 8.87
CA LEU A 24 9.47 -4.22 7.52
C LEU A 24 10.80 -3.76 6.92
N ILE A 25 11.15 -2.47 7.09
CA ILE A 25 12.44 -1.94 6.65
C ILE A 25 13.56 -2.75 7.29
N GLN A 26 13.53 -2.98 8.60
CA GLN A 26 14.56 -3.73 9.31
C GLN A 26 14.66 -5.19 8.85
N VAL A 27 13.52 -5.89 8.72
CA VAL A 27 13.48 -7.32 8.36
C VAL A 27 14.00 -7.58 6.96
N PHE A 28 13.66 -6.69 6.01
CA PHE A 28 13.95 -6.88 4.60
C PHE A 28 15.15 -6.04 4.11
N ASN A 29 15.75 -5.22 4.98
CA ASN A 29 16.90 -4.37 4.65
C ASN A 29 18.01 -5.20 4.01
N ARG A 30 18.46 -4.80 2.80
CA ARG A 30 19.49 -5.49 2.02
C ARG A 30 19.19 -6.95 1.66
N ARG A 31 17.99 -7.46 1.94
CA ARG A 31 17.56 -8.84 1.59
C ARG A 31 16.64 -8.87 0.39
N THR A 32 15.89 -7.80 0.14
CA THR A 32 15.01 -7.64 -1.02
C THR A 32 15.35 -6.36 -1.77
N PRO A 33 14.89 -6.19 -3.03
CA PRO A 33 14.97 -4.92 -3.71
C PRO A 33 14.21 -3.82 -2.95
N TYR A 34 14.46 -2.57 -3.32
CA TYR A 34 13.93 -1.40 -2.62
C TYR A 34 12.39 -1.43 -2.48
N PHE A 35 11.90 -1.00 -1.32
CA PHE A 35 10.47 -1.04 -1.00
C PHE A 35 9.70 0.03 -1.76
N LYS A 36 8.54 -0.35 -2.27
CA LYS A 36 7.53 0.57 -2.75
C LYS A 36 6.25 0.37 -1.95
N PHE A 37 5.76 1.48 -1.40
CA PHE A 37 4.49 1.52 -0.69
C PHE A 37 3.54 2.46 -1.44
N PHE A 38 2.26 2.11 -1.41
CA PHE A 38 1.21 3.03 -1.81
C PHE A 38 0.95 4.01 -0.66
N LEU A 39 1.49 5.22 -0.80
CA LEU A 39 1.38 6.26 0.21
C LEU A 39 0.05 6.97 0.11
N LYS A 40 -0.46 7.45 1.24
CA LYS A 40 -1.60 8.37 1.20
C LYS A 40 -1.14 9.73 0.69
N LYS A 41 -1.95 10.40 -0.15
CA LYS A 41 -1.62 11.73 -0.69
C LYS A 41 -1.21 12.73 0.38
N GLU A 42 -1.81 12.68 1.57
CA GLU A 42 -1.50 13.63 2.65
C GLU A 42 -0.03 13.57 3.11
N LEU A 43 0.65 12.43 2.89
CA LEU A 43 2.05 12.26 3.28
C LEU A 43 3.03 13.08 2.44
N ILE A 44 2.61 13.62 1.29
CA ILE A 44 3.45 14.50 0.48
C ILE A 44 3.82 15.80 1.23
N TRP A 45 3.02 16.18 2.22
CA TRP A 45 3.20 17.41 3.00
C TRP A 45 4.09 17.24 4.23
N VAL A 46 4.56 16.03 4.52
CA VAL A 46 5.50 15.81 5.62
C VAL A 46 6.85 16.42 5.24
N PRO A 47 7.42 17.35 6.03
CA PRO A 47 8.70 17.98 5.71
C PRO A 47 9.80 16.95 5.49
N PHE A 48 10.62 17.16 4.46
CA PHE A 48 11.71 16.29 3.98
C PHE A 48 11.27 14.90 3.47
N LEU A 49 10.45 14.17 4.23
CA LEU A 49 10.00 12.82 3.86
C LEU A 49 9.05 12.83 2.65
N GLY A 50 8.14 13.80 2.58
CA GLY A 50 7.25 13.98 1.43
C GLY A 50 8.02 14.15 0.12
N LEU A 51 9.06 14.99 0.14
CA LEU A 51 9.97 15.21 -1.00
C LEU A 51 10.80 13.96 -1.30
N ALA A 52 11.32 13.28 -0.28
CA ALA A 52 12.09 12.05 -0.46
C ALA A 52 11.24 10.96 -1.14
N TRP A 53 10.01 10.73 -0.69
CA TRP A 53 9.11 9.75 -1.30
C TRP A 53 8.70 10.13 -2.74
N TRP A 54 8.51 11.43 -3.01
CA TRP A 54 8.26 11.90 -4.37
C TRP A 54 9.46 11.66 -5.29
N ALA A 55 10.68 12.00 -4.84
CA ALA A 55 11.91 11.79 -5.60
C ALA A 55 12.20 10.30 -5.84
N LEU A 56 11.85 9.46 -4.86
CA LEU A 56 11.93 8.01 -4.97
C LEU A 56 10.76 7.39 -5.74
N GLU A 57 9.92 8.17 -6.44
CA GLU A 57 8.79 7.70 -7.24
C GLU A 57 7.82 6.77 -6.48
N TYR A 58 7.45 7.13 -5.26
CA TYR A 58 6.39 6.43 -4.54
C TYR A 58 5.01 6.84 -5.07
N PRO A 59 4.11 5.89 -5.35
CA PRO A 59 2.75 6.21 -5.76
C PRO A 59 1.95 6.79 -4.59
N PHE A 60 1.43 8.01 -4.77
CA PHE A 60 0.53 8.67 -3.83
C PHE A 60 -0.93 8.45 -4.23
N MET A 61 -1.66 7.74 -3.38
CA MET A 61 -3.05 7.35 -3.58
C MET A 61 -4.02 8.37 -2.99
N LYS A 62 -5.11 8.62 -3.71
CA LYS A 62 -6.23 9.44 -3.25
C LYS A 62 -7.39 8.54 -2.86
N ARG A 63 -7.71 8.51 -1.57
CA ARG A 63 -8.86 7.75 -1.08
C ARG A 63 -10.10 8.63 -1.07
N TYR A 64 -10.87 8.57 -2.16
CA TYR A 64 -12.17 9.22 -2.23
C TYR A 64 -13.22 8.44 -1.43
N SER A 65 -14.07 9.15 -0.68
CA SER A 65 -15.23 8.55 -0.02
C SER A 65 -16.32 8.25 -1.06
N LYS A 66 -17.21 7.29 -0.76
CA LYS A 66 -18.35 6.98 -1.65
C LYS A 66 -19.21 8.21 -1.94
N ALA A 67 -19.58 8.95 -0.89
CA ALA A 67 -20.37 10.18 -1.00
C ALA A 67 -19.67 11.28 -1.83
N PHE A 68 -18.34 11.34 -1.81
CA PHE A 68 -17.58 12.27 -2.64
C PHE A 68 -17.58 11.84 -4.11
N LEU A 69 -17.41 10.55 -4.40
CA LEU A 69 -17.44 10.01 -5.76
C LEU A 69 -18.83 10.08 -6.41
N GLU A 70 -19.90 10.01 -5.61
CA GLU A 70 -21.26 10.21 -6.11
C GLU A 70 -21.48 11.64 -6.63
N LYS A 71 -20.83 12.63 -6.00
CA LYS A 71 -20.84 14.04 -6.44
C LYS A 71 -19.83 14.34 -7.55
N HIS A 72 -18.77 13.52 -7.64
CA HIS A 72 -17.66 13.67 -8.57
C HIS A 72 -17.38 12.35 -9.33
N PRO A 73 -18.30 11.91 -10.20
CA PRO A 73 -18.16 10.65 -10.93
C PRO A 73 -16.93 10.61 -11.83
N GLU A 74 -16.44 11.76 -12.30
CA GLU A 74 -15.23 11.91 -13.11
C GLU A 74 -13.95 11.49 -12.38
N LEU A 75 -13.97 11.45 -11.05
CA LEU A 75 -12.84 11.03 -10.23
C LEU A 75 -12.83 9.51 -9.95
N LYS A 76 -13.91 8.81 -10.33
CA LYS A 76 -14.01 7.36 -10.19
C LYS A 76 -12.97 6.70 -11.12
N GLY A 77 -12.10 5.87 -10.54
CA GLY A 77 -11.05 5.18 -11.29
C GLY A 77 -9.74 5.96 -11.48
N LYS A 78 -9.66 7.24 -11.09
CA LYS A 78 -8.38 7.99 -11.17
C LYS A 78 -7.26 7.37 -10.33
N ASP A 79 -7.59 6.83 -9.16
CA ASP A 79 -6.65 6.12 -8.28
C ASP A 79 -6.14 4.82 -8.93
N LEU A 80 -6.98 4.18 -9.75
CA LEU A 80 -6.62 2.99 -10.52
C LEU A 80 -5.63 3.34 -11.65
N GLU A 81 -5.84 4.45 -12.36
CA GLU A 81 -4.92 4.91 -13.41
C GLU A 81 -3.51 5.18 -12.84
N ILE A 82 -3.43 5.88 -11.71
CA ILE A 82 -2.16 6.15 -11.00
C ILE A 82 -1.47 4.83 -10.62
N THR A 83 -2.25 3.88 -10.09
CA THR A 83 -1.72 2.58 -9.69
C THR A 83 -1.19 1.79 -10.88
N LYS A 84 -1.94 1.74 -11.99
CA LYS A 84 -1.50 1.07 -13.22
C LYS A 84 -0.19 1.67 -13.74
N ALA A 85 -0.11 2.99 -13.81
CA ALA A 85 1.11 3.68 -14.25
C ALA A 85 2.32 3.35 -13.35
N ALA A 86 2.12 3.23 -12.04
CA ALA A 86 3.17 2.81 -11.12
C ALA A 86 3.57 1.33 -11.34
N CYS A 87 2.59 0.43 -11.48
CA CYS A 87 2.86 -0.99 -11.75
C CYS A 87 3.59 -1.21 -13.09
N GLU A 88 3.30 -0.43 -14.13
CA GLU A 88 4.04 -0.50 -15.41
C GLU A 88 5.52 -0.16 -15.23
N LYS A 89 5.87 0.79 -14.36
CA LYS A 89 7.28 1.06 -14.02
C LYS A 89 7.89 -0.13 -13.28
N PHE A 90 7.15 -0.74 -12.35
CA PHE A 90 7.60 -1.87 -11.54
C PHE A 90 7.86 -3.14 -12.36
N LYS A 91 7.21 -3.31 -13.53
CA LYS A 91 7.48 -4.46 -14.43
C LYS A 91 8.92 -4.51 -14.94
N ARG A 92 9.65 -3.38 -14.94
CA ARG A 92 11.00 -3.26 -15.52
C ARG A 92 12.14 -3.23 -14.50
N ILE A 93 11.82 -3.20 -13.21
CA ILE A 93 12.80 -3.10 -12.13
C ILE A 93 12.43 -4.05 -10.98
N PRO A 94 13.38 -4.76 -10.37
CA PRO A 94 13.12 -5.52 -9.16
C PRO A 94 12.58 -4.59 -8.06
N VAL A 95 11.39 -4.89 -7.54
CA VAL A 95 10.75 -4.10 -6.47
C VAL A 95 10.12 -4.98 -5.41
N THR A 96 10.08 -4.46 -4.18
CA THR A 96 9.31 -5.06 -3.10
C THR A 96 8.06 -4.23 -2.87
N VAL A 97 6.90 -4.72 -3.30
CA VAL A 97 5.62 -4.03 -3.09
C VAL A 97 4.99 -4.56 -1.81
N VAL A 98 4.74 -3.67 -0.85
CA VAL A 98 4.05 -4.04 0.40
C VAL A 98 2.57 -3.70 0.31
N ASN A 99 1.74 -4.66 0.66
CA ASN A 99 0.29 -4.55 0.64
C ASN A 99 -0.34 -4.88 1.99
N TYR A 100 -0.98 -3.87 2.57
CA TYR A 100 -1.82 -4.02 3.74
C TYR A 100 -3.26 -4.26 3.32
N LEU A 101 -3.65 -5.54 3.17
CA LEU A 101 -4.93 -5.94 2.59
C LEU A 101 -6.15 -5.38 3.32
N GLU A 102 -6.05 -5.16 4.62
CA GLU A 102 -7.13 -4.58 5.42
C GLU A 102 -7.41 -3.10 5.06
N GLY A 103 -6.41 -2.45 4.46
CA GLY A 103 -6.45 -1.04 4.04
C GLY A 103 -6.49 -0.04 5.21
N THR A 104 -6.42 -0.50 6.45
CA THR A 104 -6.42 0.32 7.66
C THR A 104 -5.75 -0.44 8.80
N ARG A 105 -5.33 0.29 9.84
CA ARG A 105 -4.82 -0.33 11.06
C ARG A 105 -5.92 -1.07 11.80
N PHE A 106 -5.60 -2.25 12.32
CA PHE A 106 -6.47 -3.06 13.15
C PHE A 106 -6.97 -2.26 14.37
N SER A 107 -8.23 -2.47 14.73
CA SER A 107 -8.75 -2.13 16.06
C SER A 107 -9.96 -3.01 16.36
N GLU A 108 -10.18 -3.34 17.64
CA GLU A 108 -11.34 -4.15 18.05
C GLU A 108 -12.67 -3.52 17.64
N GLN A 109 -12.77 -2.19 17.70
CA GLN A 109 -13.95 -1.47 17.24
C GLN A 109 -14.24 -1.69 15.74
N LYS A 110 -13.21 -1.65 14.88
CA LYS A 110 -13.38 -1.92 13.43
C LYS A 110 -13.70 -3.38 13.18
N LYS A 111 -13.09 -4.28 13.96
CA LYS A 111 -13.35 -5.72 13.90
C LYS A 111 -14.81 -6.04 14.21
N ALA A 112 -15.34 -5.48 15.30
CA ALA A 112 -16.74 -5.63 15.69
C ALA A 112 -17.68 -5.04 14.62
N ARG A 113 -17.41 -3.81 14.17
CA ARG A 113 -18.25 -3.11 13.17
C ARG A 113 -18.41 -3.87 11.86
N GLN A 114 -17.34 -4.51 11.36
CA GLN A 114 -17.40 -5.27 10.11
C GLN A 114 -17.76 -6.75 10.30
N GLN A 115 -17.92 -7.20 11.56
CA GLN A 115 -18.09 -8.60 11.93
C GLN A 115 -17.01 -9.48 11.27
N SER A 116 -15.74 -9.18 11.56
CA SER A 116 -14.63 -9.97 11.03
C SER A 116 -14.70 -11.40 11.57
N PRO A 117 -14.63 -12.44 10.72
CA PRO A 117 -14.60 -13.83 11.18
C PRO A 117 -13.23 -14.22 11.79
N TYR A 118 -12.21 -13.36 11.64
CA TYR A 118 -10.85 -13.65 12.06
C TYR A 118 -10.57 -13.13 13.47
N ARG A 119 -9.76 -13.89 14.23
CA ARG A 119 -9.40 -13.56 15.61
C ARG A 119 -8.65 -12.23 15.75
N HIS A 120 -7.67 -11.99 14.86
CA HIS A 120 -6.75 -10.85 14.94
C HIS A 120 -6.66 -10.03 13.64
N LEU A 121 -7.58 -10.22 12.70
CA LEU A 121 -7.54 -9.60 11.37
C LEU A 121 -8.85 -8.88 11.06
N LEU A 122 -8.76 -7.85 10.24
CA LEU A 122 -9.93 -7.26 9.59
C LEU A 122 -10.26 -8.02 8.29
N LYS A 123 -11.45 -7.77 7.72
CA LYS A 123 -11.79 -8.36 6.41
C LYS A 123 -10.85 -7.78 5.34
N PRO A 124 -10.14 -8.62 4.55
CA PRO A 124 -9.25 -8.13 3.51
C PRO A 124 -10.04 -7.44 2.39
N LYS A 125 -9.41 -6.47 1.74
CA LYS A 125 -9.93 -5.78 0.57
C LYS A 125 -9.08 -6.17 -0.62
N ALA A 126 -9.68 -6.90 -1.56
CA ALA A 126 -8.99 -7.41 -2.74
C ALA A 126 -8.41 -6.32 -3.65
N GLY A 127 -8.93 -5.09 -3.57
CA GLY A 127 -8.52 -3.99 -4.45
C GLY A 127 -7.01 -3.77 -4.47
N GLY A 128 -6.35 -3.79 -3.31
CA GLY A 128 -4.90 -3.54 -3.24
C GLY A 128 -4.06 -4.57 -4.01
N VAL A 129 -4.35 -5.86 -3.86
CA VAL A 129 -3.55 -6.94 -4.49
C VAL A 129 -3.90 -7.12 -5.96
N ALA A 130 -5.17 -6.94 -6.33
CA ALA A 130 -5.62 -6.98 -7.72
C ALA A 130 -4.85 -5.98 -8.60
N PHE A 131 -4.43 -4.84 -8.04
CA PHE A 131 -3.68 -3.84 -8.80
C PHE A 131 -2.21 -4.15 -8.98
N VAL A 132 -1.59 -4.89 -8.06
CA VAL A 132 -0.15 -5.23 -8.16
C VAL A 132 0.08 -6.39 -9.13
N LEU A 133 -0.92 -7.27 -9.28
CA LEU A 133 -0.83 -8.46 -10.12
C LEU A 133 -1.38 -8.28 -11.54
N ALA A 134 -1.92 -7.10 -11.89
CA ALA A 134 -2.42 -6.76 -13.22
C ALA A 134 -1.33 -6.11 -14.09
#